data_AF-A0A177K069-F1
#
_entry.id   AF-A0A177K069-F1
#
_cell.length_a   1.000
_cell.length_b   1.000
_cell.length_c   1.000
_cell.angle_alpha   90.00
_cell.angle_beta   90.00
_cell.angle_gamma   90.00
#
_symmetry.space_group_name_H-M   'P 1'
#
loop_
_entity.id
_entity.type
_entity.pdbx_description
1 polymer ?
#
loop_
_entity_poly.entity_id
_entity_poly.type
_entity_poly.pdbx_seq_one_letter_code
_entity_poly.pdbx_strand_id
1 'polypeptide(L)'
;MKRAIIAVIALLAACDMLPRDPAGTSKRITEERTFTVALADPTVHEASQVQTLIHEIERRTSAKAQWRPGAGEALFQQLDDGKLDLVIGRFTAESPWAMEVAFGPPLSTTGTKEAPLELKAAMRNGENRWIMTVERASRAISQEAREE
;
A
#
# COMPACT_ATOMS: atom_id res chain seq x y z
N MET A 1 14.75 34.01 -29.69
CA MET A 1 13.53 33.18 -29.92
C MET A 1 13.79 31.68 -29.83
N LYS A 2 14.80 31.10 -30.51
CA LYS A 2 15.11 29.64 -30.40
C LYS A 2 15.46 29.16 -28.98
N ARG A 3 16.14 29.98 -28.17
CA ARG A 3 16.48 29.66 -26.76
C ARG A 3 15.25 29.60 -25.82
N ALA A 4 14.22 30.40 -26.09
CA ALA A 4 12.99 30.40 -25.31
C ALA A 4 12.13 29.15 -25.60
N ILE A 5 12.16 28.65 -26.83
CA ILE A 5 11.45 27.43 -27.23
C ILE A 5 12.05 26.18 -26.57
N ILE A 6 13.37 26.12 -26.41
CA ILE A 6 14.06 25.00 -25.75
C ILE A 6 13.71 24.93 -24.24
N ALA A 7 13.55 26.07 -23.57
CA ALA A 7 13.20 26.11 -22.16
C ALA A 7 11.76 25.63 -21.87
N VAL A 8 10.82 25.87 -22.79
CA VAL A 8 9.41 25.46 -22.64
C VAL A 8 9.24 23.95 -22.85
N ILE A 9 10.02 23.32 -23.73
CA ILE A 9 9.96 21.87 -23.96
C ILE A 9 10.55 21.08 -22.77
N ALA A 10 11.57 21.63 -22.09
CA ALA A 10 12.19 21.00 -20.92
C ALA A 10 11.25 20.95 -19.69
N LEU A 11 10.32 21.90 -19.55
CA LEU A 11 9.34 21.95 -18.45
C LEU A 11 8.25 20.87 -18.55
N LEU A 12 7.95 20.37 -19.75
CA LEU A 12 6.92 19.35 -19.97
C LEU A 12 7.42 17.91 -19.71
N ALA A 13 8.73 17.67 -19.84
CA ALA A 13 9.33 16.36 -19.54
C ALA A 13 9.46 16.07 -18.03
N ALA A 14 9.32 17.09 -17.17
CA ALA A 14 9.39 16.93 -15.72
C ALA A 14 8.13 16.27 -15.10
N CYS A 15 7.02 16.19 -15.85
CA CYS A 15 5.80 15.54 -15.38
C CYS A 15 5.92 13.99 -15.34
N ASP A 16 6.93 13.41 -15.99
CA ASP A 16 7.18 11.96 -16.02
C ASP A 16 8.08 11.48 -14.86
N MET A 17 8.55 12.39 -13.99
CA MET A 17 9.38 12.07 -12.81
C MET A 17 8.60 11.52 -11.61
N LEU A 18 7.29 11.38 -11.75
CA LEU A 18 6.41 10.97 -10.67
C LEU A 18 6.25 9.44 -10.66
N PRO A 19 6.24 8.76 -9.49
CA PRO A 19 5.97 7.33 -9.44
C PRO A 19 4.65 7.01 -10.14
N ARG A 20 4.67 5.96 -10.96
CA ARG A 20 3.53 5.52 -11.77
C ARG A 20 2.31 5.25 -10.88
N ASP A 21 1.14 5.66 -11.32
CA ASP A 21 -0.13 5.47 -10.61
C ASP A 21 -1.28 5.51 -11.64
N PRO A 22 -1.31 4.56 -12.59
CA PRO A 22 -2.13 4.67 -13.80
C PRO A 22 -3.64 4.69 -13.53
N ALA A 23 -4.12 4.03 -12.47
CA ALA A 23 -5.52 4.12 -12.06
C ALA A 23 -5.81 5.35 -11.17
N GLY A 24 -4.78 6.14 -10.85
CA GLY A 24 -4.90 7.40 -10.12
C GLY A 24 -5.27 7.21 -8.65
N THR A 25 -4.93 6.06 -8.04
CA THR A 25 -5.31 5.74 -6.65
C THR A 25 -4.87 6.82 -5.67
N SER A 26 -3.63 7.29 -5.77
CA SER A 26 -3.11 8.31 -4.85
C SER A 26 -3.77 9.67 -5.06
N LYS A 27 -4.10 10.01 -6.32
CA LYS A 27 -4.83 11.24 -6.65
C LYS A 27 -6.22 11.18 -6.03
N ARG A 28 -6.96 10.08 -6.25
CA ARG A 28 -8.29 9.85 -5.68
C ARG A 28 -8.27 9.96 -4.15
N ILE A 29 -7.35 9.27 -3.49
CA ILE A 29 -7.23 9.29 -2.02
C ILE A 29 -6.97 10.72 -1.49
N THR A 30 -6.16 11.49 -2.21
CA THR A 30 -5.87 12.89 -1.86
C THR A 30 -7.11 13.77 -2.00
N GLU A 31 -7.85 13.61 -3.09
CA GLU A 31 -9.04 14.42 -3.41
C GLU A 31 -10.24 14.05 -2.51
N GLU A 32 -10.52 12.75 -2.36
CA GLU A 32 -11.65 12.23 -1.58
C GLU A 32 -11.36 12.19 -0.08
N ARG A 33 -10.10 12.39 0.32
CA ARG A 33 -9.65 12.37 1.72
C ARG A 33 -9.98 11.05 2.43
N THR A 34 -10.16 9.96 1.67
CA THR A 34 -10.43 8.63 2.21
C THR A 34 -9.68 7.55 1.42
N PHE A 35 -9.45 6.40 2.04
CA PHE A 35 -8.96 5.19 1.39
C PHE A 35 -9.62 3.96 2.01
N THR A 36 -9.85 2.92 1.22
CA THR A 36 -10.59 1.71 1.61
C THR A 36 -9.68 0.60 2.06
N VAL A 37 -10.01 0.01 3.21
CA VAL A 37 -9.19 -1.02 3.85
C VAL A 37 -10.04 -2.25 4.14
N ALA A 38 -9.50 -3.43 3.87
CA ALA A 38 -10.08 -4.68 4.33
C ALA A 38 -9.02 -5.59 4.96
N LEU A 39 -9.49 -6.58 5.73
CA LEU A 39 -8.64 -7.57 6.36
C LEU A 39 -8.81 -8.92 5.67
N ALA A 40 -7.72 -9.51 5.19
CA ALA A 40 -7.72 -10.90 4.75
C ALA A 40 -7.84 -11.87 5.93
N ASP A 41 -7.36 -11.44 7.10
CA ASP A 41 -7.49 -12.13 8.38
C ASP A 41 -8.17 -11.19 9.40
N PRO A 42 -9.47 -11.35 9.68
CA PRO A 42 -10.19 -10.47 10.62
C PRO A 42 -9.58 -10.44 12.03
N THR A 43 -8.82 -11.48 12.44
CA THR A 43 -8.21 -11.55 13.77
C THR A 43 -7.11 -10.51 13.98
N VAL A 44 -6.59 -9.91 12.91
CA VAL A 44 -5.54 -8.89 13.00
C VAL A 44 -6.07 -7.48 13.26
N HIS A 45 -7.39 -7.26 13.30
CA HIS A 45 -7.94 -5.92 13.48
C HIS A 45 -7.45 -5.23 14.76
N GLU A 46 -7.38 -6.00 15.85
CA GLU A 46 -6.94 -5.53 17.17
C GLU A 46 -5.41 -5.55 17.34
N ALA A 47 -4.66 -5.98 16.32
CA ALA A 47 -3.20 -5.95 16.38
C ALA A 47 -2.68 -4.51 16.35
N SER A 48 -1.86 -4.14 17.33
CA SER A 48 -1.34 -2.77 17.47
C SER A 48 -0.58 -2.29 16.23
N GLN A 49 0.11 -3.18 15.53
CA GLN A 49 0.80 -2.88 14.28
C GLN A 49 -0.17 -2.46 13.17
N VAL A 50 -1.35 -3.06 13.08
CA VAL A 50 -2.37 -2.72 12.07
C VAL A 50 -2.90 -1.33 12.33
N GLN A 51 -3.28 -1.02 13.57
CA GLN A 51 -3.75 0.30 13.96
C GLN A 51 -2.68 1.38 13.74
N THR A 52 -1.41 1.08 14.07
CA THR A 52 -0.29 2.00 13.85
C THR A 52 -0.02 2.22 12.35
N LEU A 53 -0.12 1.17 11.52
CA LEU A 53 0.03 1.29 10.06
C LEU A 53 -1.03 2.23 9.50
N ILE A 54 -2.29 2.00 9.86
CA ILE A 54 -3.40 2.83 9.40
C ILE A 54 -3.17 4.27 9.82
N HIS A 55 -2.86 4.53 11.09
CA HIS A 55 -2.59 5.88 11.56
C HIS A 55 -1.44 6.57 10.80
N GLU A 56 -0.38 5.84 10.48
CA GLU A 56 0.76 6.37 9.74
C GLU A 56 0.41 6.67 8.27
N ILE A 57 -0.41 5.83 7.64
CA ILE A 57 -0.93 6.09 6.29
C ILE A 57 -1.85 7.32 6.30
N GLU A 58 -2.76 7.42 7.28
CA GLU A 58 -3.64 8.57 7.45
C GLU A 58 -2.83 9.86 7.61
N ARG A 59 -1.77 9.84 8.42
CA ARG A 59 -0.88 10.98 8.63
C ARG A 59 -0.17 11.42 7.34
N ARG A 60 0.31 10.46 6.54
CA ARG A 60 1.05 10.73 5.29
C ARG A 60 0.18 11.24 4.16
N THR A 61 -1.06 10.75 4.08
CA THR A 61 -2.02 11.08 3.02
C THR A 61 -2.96 12.19 3.43
N SER A 62 -2.96 12.53 4.71
CA SER A 62 -4.05 13.19 5.43
C SER A 62 -5.39 12.44 5.37
N ALA A 63 -5.55 11.35 4.60
CA ALA A 63 -6.84 10.69 4.33
C ALA A 63 -7.29 9.79 5.48
N LYS A 64 -8.57 9.43 5.53
CA LYS A 64 -9.15 8.55 6.56
C LYS A 64 -9.48 7.16 6.04
N ALA A 65 -9.15 6.15 6.83
CA ALA A 65 -9.45 4.76 6.48
C ALA A 65 -10.96 4.50 6.51
N GLN A 66 -11.45 3.82 5.48
CA GLN A 66 -12.82 3.33 5.34
C GLN A 66 -12.79 1.82 5.34
N TRP A 67 -13.15 1.23 6.48
CA TRP A 67 -13.13 -0.23 6.65
C TRP A 67 -14.28 -0.88 5.87
N ARG A 68 -13.94 -1.90 5.10
CA ARG A 68 -14.88 -2.74 4.36
C ARG A 68 -14.81 -4.18 4.88
N PRO A 69 -15.95 -4.85 5.04
CA PRO A 69 -15.94 -6.28 5.31
C PRO A 69 -15.41 -7.02 4.09
N GLY A 70 -14.67 -8.10 4.32
CA GLY A 70 -14.33 -9.05 3.27
C GLY A 70 -13.50 -10.21 3.83
N ALA A 71 -13.47 -11.30 3.08
CA ALA A 71 -12.68 -12.48 3.39
C ALA A 71 -12.34 -13.23 2.08
N GLY A 72 -11.18 -13.87 2.04
CA GLY A 72 -10.80 -14.79 0.96
C GLY A 72 -10.49 -14.13 -0.39
N GLU A 73 -10.65 -14.92 -1.46
CA GLU A 73 -10.25 -14.61 -2.84
C GLU A 73 -10.89 -13.31 -3.39
N ALA A 74 -12.14 -13.03 -3.02
CA ALA A 74 -12.86 -11.84 -3.47
C ALA A 74 -12.21 -10.52 -3.03
N LEU A 75 -11.35 -10.53 -1.99
CA LEU A 75 -10.61 -9.32 -1.57
C LEU A 75 -9.57 -8.92 -2.60
N PHE A 76 -8.86 -9.88 -3.17
CA PHE A 76 -7.77 -9.61 -4.11
C PHE A 76 -8.31 -9.17 -5.47
N GLN A 77 -9.44 -9.73 -5.90
CA GLN A 77 -10.15 -9.20 -7.06
C GLN A 77 -10.66 -7.77 -6.80
N GLN A 78 -11.18 -7.46 -5.61
CA GLN A 78 -11.61 -6.10 -5.29
C GLN A 78 -10.43 -5.11 -5.22
N LEU A 79 -9.26 -5.56 -4.76
CA LEU A 79 -8.03 -4.79 -4.77
C LEU A 79 -7.56 -4.52 -6.21
N ASP A 80 -7.59 -5.54 -7.09
CA ASP A 80 -7.26 -5.40 -8.51
C ASP A 80 -8.26 -4.51 -9.26
N ASP A 81 -9.56 -4.60 -8.94
CA ASP A 81 -10.60 -3.73 -9.50
C ASP A 81 -10.47 -2.27 -9.00
N GLY A 82 -9.67 -2.00 -7.97
CA GLY A 82 -9.55 -0.70 -7.31
C GLY A 82 -10.74 -0.34 -6.41
N LYS A 83 -11.54 -1.33 -5.99
CA LYS A 83 -12.61 -1.19 -4.99
C LYS A 83 -12.08 -1.19 -3.55
N LEU A 84 -10.90 -1.76 -3.36
CA LEU A 84 -10.09 -1.68 -2.15
C LEU A 84 -8.78 -0.99 -2.48
N ASP A 85 -8.27 -0.19 -1.55
CA ASP A 85 -6.95 0.45 -1.64
C ASP A 85 -5.88 -0.37 -0.92
N LEU A 86 -6.28 -1.07 0.13
CA LEU A 86 -5.38 -1.77 1.03
C LEU A 86 -6.03 -3.04 1.58
N VAL A 87 -5.30 -4.15 1.50
CA VAL A 87 -5.66 -5.38 2.21
C VAL A 87 -4.56 -5.68 3.22
N ILE A 88 -4.92 -5.98 4.47
CA ILE A 88 -3.95 -6.35 5.50
C ILE A 88 -4.22 -7.79 5.95
N GLY A 89 -3.18 -8.60 6.06
CA GLY A 89 -3.32 -10.00 6.42
C GLY A 89 -1.99 -10.68 6.73
N ARG A 90 -2.09 -11.96 7.07
CA ARG A 90 -0.94 -12.84 7.27
C ARG A 90 -0.70 -13.67 6.03
N PHE A 91 0.53 -13.64 5.52
CA PHE A 91 0.91 -14.29 4.28
C PHE A 91 2.18 -15.13 4.46
N THR A 92 2.23 -16.27 3.79
CA THR A 92 3.46 -17.04 3.62
C THR A 92 4.20 -16.57 2.37
N ALA A 93 5.45 -17.02 2.19
CA ALA A 93 6.21 -16.73 0.98
C ALA A 93 5.55 -17.30 -0.29
N GLU A 94 4.82 -18.42 -0.15
CA GLU A 94 4.10 -19.13 -1.22
C GLU A 94 2.65 -18.63 -1.40
N SER A 95 2.34 -17.45 -0.89
CA SER A 95 1.02 -16.82 -1.04
C SER A 95 0.59 -16.84 -2.52
N PRO A 96 -0.61 -17.34 -2.85
CA PRO A 96 -1.06 -17.45 -4.25
C PRO A 96 -1.18 -16.08 -4.94
N TRP A 97 -1.30 -15.00 -4.16
CA TRP A 97 -1.43 -13.63 -4.65
C TRP A 97 -0.10 -12.92 -4.86
N ALA A 98 1.05 -13.56 -4.58
CA ALA A 98 2.37 -12.92 -4.64
C ALA A 98 2.73 -12.29 -6.00
N MET A 99 2.13 -12.79 -7.09
CA MET A 99 2.32 -12.24 -8.43
C MET A 99 1.25 -11.21 -8.83
N GLU A 100 0.12 -11.15 -8.11
CA GLU A 100 -1.05 -10.33 -8.47
C GLU A 100 -1.15 -9.03 -7.66
N VAL A 101 -0.49 -8.97 -6.50
CA VAL A 101 -0.44 -7.77 -5.65
C VAL A 101 0.98 -7.34 -5.34
N ALA A 102 1.09 -6.07 -4.96
CA ALA A 102 2.30 -5.54 -4.36
C ALA A 102 2.22 -5.72 -2.85
N PHE A 103 3.07 -6.59 -2.30
CA PHE A 103 3.22 -6.72 -0.84
C PHE A 103 4.18 -5.66 -0.30
N GLY A 104 3.77 -4.99 0.78
CA GLY A 104 4.65 -4.14 1.57
C GLY A 104 5.59 -4.95 2.49
N PRO A 105 6.58 -4.27 3.10
CA PRO A 105 7.44 -4.87 4.12
C PRO A 105 6.64 -5.49 5.29
N PRO A 106 7.15 -6.56 5.91
CA PRO A 106 6.49 -7.18 7.05
C PRO A 106 6.39 -6.22 8.24
N LEU A 107 5.22 -6.17 8.85
CA LEU A 107 5.00 -5.45 10.11
C LEU A 107 5.50 -6.28 11.30
N SER A 108 5.32 -7.59 11.21
CA SER A 108 5.82 -8.60 12.14
C SER A 108 5.87 -9.97 11.46
N THR A 109 6.70 -10.85 12.00
CA THR A 109 6.84 -12.23 11.51
C THR A 109 6.61 -13.20 12.67
N THR A 110 5.80 -14.22 12.41
CA THR A 110 5.48 -15.31 13.33
C THR A 110 5.77 -16.65 12.66
N GLY A 111 5.65 -17.77 13.40
CA GLY A 111 5.96 -19.10 12.86
C GLY A 111 7.43 -19.48 13.02
N THR A 112 7.86 -20.53 12.31
CA THR A 112 9.26 -21.00 12.34
C THR A 112 10.07 -20.33 11.22
N LYS A 113 11.39 -20.51 11.25
CA LYS A 113 12.27 -19.99 10.18
C LYS A 113 11.98 -20.63 8.82
N GLU A 114 11.53 -21.88 8.83
CA GLU A 114 11.22 -22.68 7.64
C GLU A 114 9.82 -22.40 7.08
N ALA A 115 8.91 -21.88 7.92
CA ALA A 115 7.53 -21.54 7.55
C ALA A 115 7.13 -20.20 8.21
N PRO A 116 7.74 -19.07 7.79
CA PRO A 116 7.39 -17.77 8.33
C PRO A 116 5.99 -17.37 7.87
N LEU A 117 5.24 -16.78 8.80
CA LEU A 117 3.94 -16.18 8.57
C LEU A 117 4.03 -14.69 8.89
N GLU A 118 3.97 -13.87 7.86
CA GLU A 118 4.26 -12.44 7.94
C GLU A 118 2.98 -11.62 7.88
N LEU A 119 2.82 -10.69 8.83
CA LEU A 119 1.76 -9.70 8.78
C LEU A 119 2.17 -8.59 7.79
N LYS A 120 1.48 -8.48 6.66
CA LYS A 120 1.80 -7.55 5.57
C LYS A 120 0.57 -6.83 5.05
N ALA A 121 0.83 -5.67 4.44
CA ALA A 121 -0.12 -4.97 3.60
C ALA A 121 0.04 -5.43 2.13
N ALA A 122 -1.07 -5.53 1.42
CA ALA A 122 -1.16 -5.77 -0.01
C ALA A 122 -1.84 -4.58 -0.68
N MET A 123 -1.28 -4.16 -1.81
CA MET A 123 -1.74 -3.04 -2.63
C MET A 123 -1.92 -3.50 -4.07
N ARG A 124 -2.77 -2.77 -4.82
CA ARG A 124 -2.94 -3.00 -6.25
C ARG A 124 -1.62 -2.83 -7.00
N ASN A 125 -1.29 -3.80 -7.87
CA ASN A 125 -0.09 -3.73 -8.70
C ASN A 125 -0.12 -2.53 -9.65
N GLY A 126 1.04 -1.90 -9.86
CA GLY A 126 1.21 -0.77 -10.78
C GLY A 126 0.91 0.61 -10.19
N GLU A 127 0.22 0.69 -9.06
CA GLU A 127 -0.05 1.93 -8.32
C GLU A 127 1.18 2.34 -7.48
N ASN A 128 2.34 2.47 -8.12
CA ASN A 128 3.65 2.64 -7.47
C ASN A 128 3.71 3.83 -6.50
N ARG A 129 3.01 4.93 -6.78
CA ARG A 129 2.94 6.05 -5.82
C ARG A 129 2.23 5.64 -4.53
N TRP A 130 1.13 4.90 -4.64
CA TRP A 130 0.38 4.40 -3.50
C TRP A 130 1.22 3.35 -2.75
N ILE A 131 1.80 2.40 -3.48
CA ILE A 131 2.71 1.37 -2.95
C ILE A 131 3.82 2.03 -2.12
N MET A 132 4.58 2.97 -2.69
CA MET A 132 5.66 3.66 -1.98
C MET A 132 5.19 4.42 -0.73
N THR A 133 3.93 4.87 -0.70
CA THR A 133 3.37 5.53 0.48
C THR A 133 3.13 4.52 1.60
N VAL A 134 2.52 3.38 1.26
CA VAL A 134 2.27 2.29 2.20
C VAL A 134 3.59 1.67 2.67
N GLU A 135 4.54 1.40 1.78
CA GLU A 135 5.85 0.83 2.15
C GLU A 135 6.60 1.71 3.15
N ARG A 136 6.60 3.03 2.95
CA ARG A 136 7.22 3.96 3.90
C ARG A 136 6.50 3.97 5.25
N ALA A 137 5.18 3.78 5.27
CA ALA A 137 4.42 3.64 6.50
C ALA A 137 4.76 2.31 7.21
N SER A 138 4.80 1.19 6.47
CA SER A 138 5.17 -0.12 7.00
C SER A 138 6.58 -0.13 7.60
N ARG A 139 7.58 0.44 6.91
CA ARG A 139 8.96 0.53 7.41
C ARG A 139 9.08 1.37 8.67
N ALA A 140 8.24 2.39 8.83
CA ALA A 140 8.28 3.23 10.03
C ALA A 140 7.82 2.49 11.30
N ILE A 141 7.20 1.30 11.15
CA ILE A 141 6.60 0.57 12.27
C ILE A 141 7.01 -0.90 12.35
N SER A 142 7.74 -1.41 11.35
CA SER A 142 8.17 -2.80 11.29
C SER A 142 9.01 -3.15 12.51
N GLN A 143 8.97 -4.42 12.92
CA GLN A 143 9.75 -4.88 14.07
C GLN A 143 11.25 -4.66 13.86
N GLU A 144 11.75 -4.88 12.64
CA GLU A 144 13.14 -4.59 12.26
C GLU A 144 13.53 -3.13 12.58
N ALA A 145 12.66 -2.16 12.29
CA ALA A 145 12.91 -0.75 12.57
C ALA A 145 12.86 -0.38 14.06
N ARG A 146 12.43 -1.30 14.94
CA ARG A 146 12.43 -1.10 16.41
C ARG A 146 13.64 -1.74 17.09
N GLU A 147 14.32 -2.64 16.38
CA GLU A 147 15.51 -3.36 16.87
C GLU A 147 16.81 -2.64 16.48
N GLU A 148 16.75 -1.67 15.56
CA GLU A 148 17.81 -0.71 15.18
C GLU A 148 17.81 0.56 16.06
#